data_AF-A0A3R7F3M4-F1
#
_entry.id   AF-A0A3R7F3M4-F1
#
_cell.length_a   1.000
_cell.length_b   1.000
_cell.length_c   1.000
_cell.angle_alpha   90.00
_cell.angle_beta   90.00
_cell.angle_gamma   90.00
#
_symmetry.space_group_name_H-M   'P 1'
#
loop_
_entity.id
_entity.type
_entity.pdbx_description
1 polymer ?
#
loop_
_entity_poly.entity_id
_entity_poly.type
_entity_poly.pdbx_seq_one_letter_code
_entity_poly.pdbx_strand_id
1 'polypeptide(L)'
;MLAAQTAAVQALVHPPEVDVSTSVVRSSGSPMFNIVVKGTVKELVAEANKLSWDAAKECKRQFMHDRLYYERKKDRIAPDYDRLFKHYAPMVASVVAALRQSLPATYTPRMFVARTLAFVQCLPYERAEGGFRRPLAVLTDLRGNCGSKTTLFLALLHHAYPTLDKCVCLIPQHVFAGVKLEKVEGDIMVGDENQFVAVEPVGPGRLPVGQLRPTSTPSLLRR
;
A
#
# COMPACT_ATOMS: atom_id res chain seq x y z
N MET A 1 -7.46 21.61 -1.72
CA MET A 1 -7.02 22.50 -2.81
C MET A 1 -7.36 23.95 -2.52
N LEU A 2 -8.62 24.30 -2.23
CA LEU A 2 -8.98 25.67 -1.82
C LEU A 2 -8.15 26.17 -0.63
N ALA A 3 -8.00 25.34 0.43
CA ALA A 3 -7.14 25.66 1.58
C ALA A 3 -5.65 25.86 1.22
N ALA A 4 -5.15 25.19 0.18
CA ALA A 4 -3.76 25.35 -0.27
C ALA A 4 -3.56 26.66 -1.04
N GLN A 5 -4.57 27.07 -1.81
CA GLN A 5 -4.60 28.36 -2.50
C GLN A 5 -4.62 29.50 -1.49
N THR A 6 -5.49 29.41 -0.48
CA THR A 6 -5.58 30.39 0.62
C THR A 6 -4.27 30.49 1.39
N ALA A 7 -3.65 29.35 1.75
CA ALA A 7 -2.38 29.34 2.45
C ALA A 7 -1.22 29.93 1.63
N ALA A 8 -1.16 29.67 0.32
CA ALA A 8 -0.10 30.19 -0.54
C ALA A 8 -0.17 31.72 -0.70
N VAL A 9 -1.38 32.28 -0.82
CA VAL A 9 -1.59 33.74 -0.89
C VAL A 9 -1.29 34.40 0.46
N GLN A 10 -1.69 33.79 1.58
CA GLN A 10 -1.44 34.30 2.93
C GLN A 10 0.03 34.25 3.37
N ALA A 11 0.85 33.38 2.76
CA ALA A 11 2.26 33.23 3.08
C ALA A 11 3.17 34.28 2.41
N LEU A 12 2.62 35.18 1.58
CA LEU A 12 3.39 36.24 0.93
C LEU A 12 3.77 37.35 1.92
N VAL A 13 5.05 37.74 1.92
CA VAL A 13 5.61 38.79 2.80
C VAL A 13 4.96 40.16 2.52
N HIS A 14 4.56 40.39 1.27
CA HIS A 14 3.79 41.55 0.84
C HIS A 14 2.48 41.05 0.20
N PRO A 15 1.35 41.00 0.94
CA PRO A 15 0.07 40.67 0.33
C PRO A 15 -0.20 41.69 -0.78
N PRO A 16 -0.40 41.26 -2.02
CA PRO A 16 -0.46 42.20 -3.12
C PRO A 16 -1.70 43.07 -3.01
N GLU A 17 -1.54 44.40 -3.09
CA GLU A 17 -2.61 45.36 -3.38
C GLU A 17 -3.17 45.21 -4.83
N VAL A 18 -2.88 44.08 -5.49
CA VAL A 18 -2.99 43.88 -6.93
C VAL A 18 -3.98 42.76 -7.23
N ASP A 19 -4.67 42.88 -8.37
CA ASP A 19 -5.54 41.87 -8.98
C ASP A 19 -4.82 40.51 -9.14
N VAL A 20 -4.87 39.69 -8.09
CA VAL A 20 -4.38 38.32 -8.11
C VAL A 20 -5.52 37.38 -8.42
N SER A 21 -5.41 36.70 -9.56
CA SER A 21 -6.29 35.57 -9.87
C SER A 21 -5.50 34.27 -9.72
N THR A 22 -6.11 33.32 -9.02
CA THR A 22 -5.60 31.95 -8.92
C THR A 22 -6.46 31.03 -9.77
N SER A 23 -5.84 30.17 -10.58
CA SER A 23 -6.55 29.11 -11.29
C SER A 23 -5.89 27.76 -11.05
N VAL A 24 -6.70 26.69 -11.11
CA VAL A 24 -6.20 25.32 -11.11
C VAL A 24 -6.05 24.89 -12.56
N VAL A 25 -4.84 24.53 -12.96
CA VAL A 25 -4.56 24.02 -14.32
C VAL A 25 -4.03 22.60 -14.23
N ARG A 26 -4.36 21.78 -15.23
CA ARG A 26 -3.75 20.46 -15.38
C ARG A 26 -2.31 20.64 -15.85
N SER A 27 -1.37 20.01 -15.16
CA SER A 27 0.06 20.00 -15.50
C SER A 27 0.45 18.67 -16.12
N SER A 28 1.44 18.69 -17.01
CA SER A 28 2.07 17.49 -17.58
C SER A 28 3.07 16.82 -16.63
N GLY A 29 3.41 17.46 -15.51
CA GLY A 29 4.30 16.93 -14.47
C GLY A 29 3.59 16.63 -13.15
N SER A 30 4.37 16.30 -12.12
CA SER A 30 3.88 16.17 -10.75
C SER A 30 4.14 17.44 -9.95
N PRO A 31 3.11 18.06 -9.35
CA PRO A 31 1.72 17.57 -9.23
C PRO A 31 0.88 17.71 -10.51
N MET A 32 -0.05 16.77 -10.75
CA MET A 32 -0.98 16.73 -11.91
C MET A 32 -1.86 17.99 -12.03
N PHE A 33 -2.05 18.71 -10.93
CA PHE A 33 -2.75 19.98 -10.88
C PHE A 33 -1.80 21.02 -10.29
N ASN A 34 -1.70 22.16 -10.96
CA ASN A 34 -0.93 23.30 -10.49
C ASN A 34 -1.85 24.45 -10.13
N ILE A 35 -1.48 25.22 -9.11
CA ILE A 35 -2.09 26.50 -8.79
C ILE A 35 -1.24 27.54 -9.50
N VAL A 36 -1.83 28.26 -10.46
CA VAL A 36 -1.16 29.34 -11.17
C VAL A 36 -1.64 30.66 -10.59
N VAL A 37 -0.68 31.46 -10.15
CA VAL A 37 -0.90 32.83 -9.70
C VAL A 37 -0.60 33.77 -10.85
N LYS A 38 -1.55 34.65 -11.17
CA LYS A 38 -1.37 35.74 -12.15
C LYS A 38 -1.37 37.08 -11.43
N GLY A 39 -0.58 38.02 -11.94
CA GLY A 39 -0.47 39.38 -11.41
C GLY A 39 0.44 40.23 -12.29
N THR A 40 0.57 41.52 -11.97
CA THR A 40 1.37 42.48 -12.76
C THR A 40 2.81 42.61 -12.29
N VAL A 41 3.10 42.31 -11.02
CA VAL A 41 4.45 42.37 -10.43
C VAL A 41 5.15 41.02 -10.60
N LYS A 42 6.12 40.94 -11.51
CA LYS A 42 6.74 39.67 -11.95
C LYS A 42 7.42 38.91 -10.80
N GLU A 43 8.10 39.62 -9.92
CA GLU A 43 8.86 39.05 -8.80
C GLU A 43 7.91 38.38 -7.80
N LEU A 44 6.85 39.09 -7.40
CA LEU A 44 5.81 38.57 -6.50
C LEU A 44 5.04 37.42 -7.15
N VAL A 45 4.78 37.48 -8.46
CA VAL A 45 4.15 36.38 -9.20
C VAL A 45 5.05 35.14 -9.23
N ALA A 46 6.36 35.29 -9.42
CA ALA A 46 7.30 34.18 -9.40
C ALA A 46 7.38 33.53 -8.01
N GLU A 47 7.46 34.35 -6.95
CA GLU A 47 7.44 33.90 -5.55
C GLU A 47 6.13 33.16 -5.22
N ALA A 48 4.98 33.75 -5.56
CA ALA A 48 3.68 33.16 -5.31
C ALA A 48 3.45 31.84 -6.07
N ASN A 49 3.94 31.73 -7.31
CA ASN A 49 3.89 30.48 -8.07
C ASN A 49 4.78 29.40 -7.44
N LYS A 50 5.97 29.77 -6.91
CA LYS A 50 6.83 28.83 -6.17
C LYS A 50 6.14 28.32 -4.91
N LEU A 51 5.63 29.21 -4.07
CA LEU A 51 4.89 28.85 -2.84
C LEU A 51 3.67 27.97 -3.15
N SER A 52 2.92 28.33 -4.19
CA SER A 52 1.76 27.57 -4.66
C SER A 52 2.13 26.14 -5.09
N TRP A 53 3.26 25.97 -5.75
CA TRP A 53 3.74 24.66 -6.18
C TRP A 53 4.19 23.80 -5.01
N ASP A 54 4.91 24.38 -4.05
CA ASP A 54 5.33 23.70 -2.82
C ASP A 54 4.10 23.29 -1.98
N ALA A 55 3.11 24.18 -1.84
CA ALA A 55 1.85 23.87 -1.16
C ALA A 55 1.06 22.76 -1.87
N ALA A 56 1.00 22.76 -3.20
CA ALA A 56 0.33 21.73 -3.98
C ALA A 56 0.99 20.36 -3.81
N LYS A 57 2.33 20.31 -3.80
CA LYS A 57 3.08 19.08 -3.50
C LYS A 57 2.80 18.56 -2.11
N GLU A 58 2.82 19.43 -1.12
CA GLU A 58 2.59 19.06 0.28
C GLU A 58 1.16 18.54 0.48
N CYS A 59 0.17 19.23 -0.07
CA CYS A 59 -1.22 18.78 -0.06
C CYS A 59 -1.40 17.42 -0.75
N LYS A 60 -0.72 17.17 -1.87
CA LYS A 60 -0.75 15.87 -2.54
C LYS A 60 -0.13 14.79 -1.65
N ARG A 61 1.05 15.06 -1.06
CA ARG A 61 1.73 14.13 -0.15
C ARG A 61 0.84 13.78 1.03
N GLN A 62 0.23 14.77 1.66
CA GLN A 62 -0.71 14.58 2.77
C GLN A 62 -1.95 13.79 2.34
N PHE A 63 -2.58 14.16 1.21
CA PHE A 63 -3.74 13.45 0.69
C PHE A 63 -3.48 11.95 0.46
N MET A 64 -2.30 11.62 -0.09
CA MET A 64 -1.87 10.23 -0.31
C MET A 64 -1.59 9.54 1.03
N HIS A 65 -0.84 10.19 1.92
CA HIS A 65 -0.49 9.67 3.23
C HIS A 65 -1.74 9.30 4.05
N ASP A 66 -2.76 10.16 4.05
CA ASP A 66 -4.03 9.94 4.77
C ASP A 66 -4.86 8.80 4.16
N ARG A 67 -4.60 8.47 2.90
CA ARG A 67 -5.25 7.36 2.18
C ARG A 67 -4.40 6.10 2.15
N LEU A 68 -3.25 6.09 2.84
CA LEU A 68 -2.33 4.96 2.93
C LEU A 68 -1.67 4.63 1.57
N TYR A 69 -1.31 5.68 0.84
CA TYR A 69 -0.51 5.63 -0.38
C TYR A 69 0.71 6.55 -0.27
N TYR A 70 1.69 6.31 -1.12
CA TYR A 70 2.84 7.19 -1.29
C TYR A 70 3.22 7.29 -2.77
N GLU A 71 4.01 8.31 -3.08
CA GLU A 71 4.54 8.53 -4.41
C GLU A 71 5.92 7.86 -4.55
N ARG A 72 6.07 7.02 -5.57
CA ARG A 72 7.35 6.46 -6.02
C ARG A 72 7.97 7.36 -7.07
N LYS A 73 9.25 7.10 -7.40
CA LYS A 73 9.95 7.74 -8.52
C LYS A 73 9.10 7.71 -9.80
N LYS A 74 9.19 8.80 -10.59
CA LYS A 74 8.43 9.02 -11.83
C LYS A 74 6.92 9.06 -11.61
N ASP A 75 6.49 9.68 -10.51
CA ASP A 75 5.10 10.00 -10.19
C ASP A 75 4.14 8.81 -10.14
N ARG A 76 4.68 7.62 -9.85
CA ARG A 76 3.88 6.40 -9.71
C ARG A 76 3.33 6.31 -8.29
N ILE A 77 2.01 6.23 -8.15
CA ILE A 77 1.36 6.05 -6.85
C ILE A 77 1.46 4.57 -6.46
N ALA A 78 1.85 4.28 -5.23
CA ALA A 78 1.93 2.93 -4.69
C ALA A 78 1.15 2.81 -3.37
N PRO A 79 0.46 1.68 -3.13
CA PRO A 79 -0.11 1.39 -1.82
C PRO A 79 0.99 1.29 -0.76
N ASP A 80 0.75 1.87 0.41
CA ASP A 80 1.55 1.65 1.61
C ASP A 80 1.09 0.36 2.29
N TYR A 81 1.60 -0.78 1.81
CA TYR A 81 1.15 -2.10 2.26
C TYR A 81 1.27 -2.28 3.78
N ASP A 82 2.34 -1.75 4.40
CA ASP A 82 2.58 -1.87 5.84
C ASP A 82 1.53 -1.14 6.65
N ARG A 83 1.26 0.13 6.31
CA ARG A 83 0.20 0.89 6.98
C ARG A 83 -1.19 0.35 6.66
N LEU A 84 -1.41 -0.13 5.44
CA LEU A 84 -2.68 -0.70 4.98
C LEU A 84 -3.08 -1.91 5.81
N PHE A 85 -2.25 -2.96 5.89
CA PHE A 85 -2.68 -4.16 6.58
C PHE A 85 -2.93 -3.91 8.08
N LYS A 86 -2.14 -3.03 8.71
CA LYS A 86 -2.33 -2.63 10.12
C LYS A 86 -3.64 -1.88 10.31
N HIS A 87 -3.95 -0.95 9.41
CA HIS A 87 -5.20 -0.18 9.45
C HIS A 87 -6.44 -1.08 9.33
N TYR A 88 -6.41 -2.10 8.47
CA TYR A 88 -7.55 -2.99 8.25
C TYR A 88 -7.62 -4.19 9.22
N ALA A 89 -6.56 -4.49 9.95
CA ALA A 89 -6.52 -5.60 10.91
C ALA A 89 -7.72 -5.63 11.88
N PRO A 90 -8.11 -4.55 12.58
CA PRO A 90 -9.27 -4.61 13.47
C PRO A 90 -10.58 -4.90 12.75
N MET A 91 -10.69 -4.54 11.46
CA MET A 91 -11.94 -4.69 10.68
C MET A 91 -12.19 -6.11 10.19
N VAL A 92 -11.19 -7.00 10.25
CA VAL A 92 -11.30 -8.40 9.81
C VAL A 92 -11.46 -9.39 10.97
N ALA A 93 -11.81 -8.89 12.17
CA ALA A 93 -11.91 -9.69 13.39
C ALA A 93 -12.85 -10.90 13.26
N SER A 94 -14.02 -10.70 12.62
CA SER A 94 -15.00 -11.78 12.40
C SER A 94 -14.44 -12.89 11.51
N VAL A 95 -13.68 -12.54 10.48
CA VAL A 95 -13.02 -13.51 9.60
C VAL A 95 -11.95 -14.28 10.37
N VAL A 96 -11.16 -13.61 11.20
CA VAL A 96 -10.17 -14.28 12.05
C VAL A 96 -10.84 -15.24 13.03
N ALA A 97 -11.95 -14.86 13.65
CA ALA A 97 -12.71 -15.73 14.54
C ALA A 97 -13.17 -17.00 13.81
N ALA A 98 -13.72 -16.87 12.60
CA ALA A 98 -14.13 -18.01 11.78
C ALA A 98 -12.94 -18.91 11.38
N LEU A 99 -11.78 -18.31 11.04
CA LEU A 99 -10.57 -19.07 10.74
C LEU A 99 -10.07 -19.87 11.95
N ARG A 100 -10.09 -19.28 13.16
CA ARG A 100 -9.72 -19.98 14.40
C ARG A 100 -10.66 -21.13 14.74
N GLN A 101 -11.98 -20.93 14.58
CA GLN A 101 -12.98 -21.99 14.80
C GLN A 101 -12.80 -23.20 13.87
N SER A 102 -12.21 -22.99 12.69
CA SER A 102 -11.93 -24.06 11.74
C SER A 102 -10.65 -24.86 12.03
N LEU A 103 -9.95 -24.54 13.12
CA LEU A 103 -8.71 -25.19 13.54
C LEU A 103 -8.93 -25.98 14.84
N PRO A 104 -8.15 -27.04 15.10
CA PRO A 104 -8.19 -27.76 16.38
C PRO A 104 -7.73 -26.84 17.51
N ALA A 105 -8.19 -27.06 18.75
CA ALA A 105 -7.87 -26.20 19.90
C ALA A 105 -6.35 -26.01 20.16
N THR A 106 -5.51 -26.95 19.71
CA THR A 106 -4.05 -26.96 19.89
C THR A 106 -3.27 -26.41 18.69
N TYR A 107 -3.90 -25.61 17.83
CA TYR A 107 -3.27 -25.14 16.61
C TYR A 107 -2.05 -24.24 16.85
N THR A 108 -1.03 -24.38 16.00
CA THR A 108 0.18 -23.54 16.03
C THR A 108 0.02 -22.28 15.17
N PRO A 109 0.88 -21.25 15.34
CA PRO A 109 0.90 -20.10 14.44
C PRO A 109 1.08 -20.49 12.96
N ARG A 110 1.91 -21.51 12.66
CA ARG A 110 2.09 -22.03 11.30
C ARG A 110 0.78 -22.62 10.75
N MET A 111 0.00 -23.33 11.56
CA MET A 111 -1.31 -23.84 11.15
C MET A 111 -2.30 -22.71 10.85
N PHE A 112 -2.31 -21.67 11.68
CA PHE A 112 -3.15 -20.49 11.42
C PHE A 112 -2.74 -19.76 10.13
N VAL A 113 -1.43 -19.58 9.91
CA VAL A 113 -0.89 -19.01 8.67
C VAL A 113 -1.32 -19.85 7.48
N ALA A 114 -1.18 -21.17 7.53
CA ALA A 114 -1.59 -22.09 6.47
C ALA A 114 -3.10 -22.00 6.17
N ARG A 115 -3.94 -21.93 7.21
CA ARG A 115 -5.40 -21.81 7.06
C ARG A 115 -5.80 -20.47 6.44
N THR A 116 -5.19 -19.39 6.90
CA THR A 116 -5.41 -18.03 6.36
C THR A 116 -4.95 -17.97 4.90
N LEU A 117 -3.79 -18.57 4.60
CA LEU A 117 -3.23 -18.65 3.25
C LEU A 117 -4.20 -19.36 2.30
N ALA A 118 -4.70 -20.54 2.69
CA ALA A 118 -5.67 -21.29 1.91
C ALA A 118 -6.97 -20.51 1.67
N PHE A 119 -7.51 -19.84 2.71
CA PHE A 119 -8.69 -18.99 2.58
C PHE A 119 -8.49 -17.88 1.55
N VAL A 120 -7.39 -17.13 1.66
CA VAL A 120 -7.11 -16.02 0.74
C VAL A 120 -6.85 -16.54 -0.67
N GLN A 121 -6.11 -17.64 -0.85
CA GLN A 121 -5.83 -18.23 -2.16
C GLN A 121 -7.10 -18.72 -2.89
N CYS A 122 -8.18 -19.07 -2.17
CA CYS A 122 -9.47 -19.41 -2.76
C CYS A 122 -10.19 -18.22 -3.42
N LEU A 123 -9.87 -16.98 -3.04
CA LEU A 123 -10.48 -15.81 -3.68
C LEU A 123 -9.95 -15.65 -5.12
N PRO A 124 -10.81 -15.45 -6.13
CA PRO A 124 -10.41 -15.17 -7.51
C PRO A 124 -9.28 -14.13 -7.67
N TYR A 125 -8.36 -14.42 -8.57
CA TYR A 125 -7.31 -13.47 -8.98
C TYR A 125 -7.88 -12.47 -9.99
N GLU A 126 -7.62 -11.18 -9.75
CA GLU A 126 -7.94 -10.11 -10.68
C GLU A 126 -6.64 -9.53 -11.25
N ARG A 127 -6.59 -9.32 -12.58
CA ARG A 127 -5.43 -8.69 -13.22
C ARG A 127 -5.24 -7.26 -12.70
N ALA A 128 -3.98 -6.82 -12.64
CA ALA A 128 -3.59 -5.56 -12.01
C ALA A 128 -4.26 -4.30 -12.60
N GLU A 129 -4.80 -4.39 -13.82
CA GLU A 129 -5.58 -3.35 -14.50
C GLU A 129 -6.82 -2.90 -13.71
N GLY A 130 -7.37 -3.77 -12.83
CA GLY A 130 -8.48 -3.44 -11.93
C GLY A 130 -8.11 -2.54 -10.75
N GLY A 131 -6.83 -2.16 -10.60
CA GLY A 131 -6.35 -1.35 -9.48
C GLY A 131 -6.21 -2.14 -8.17
N PHE A 132 -5.68 -1.49 -7.14
CA PHE A 132 -5.55 -2.08 -5.80
C PHE A 132 -6.90 -2.06 -5.07
N ARG A 133 -7.35 -3.22 -4.57
CA ARG A 133 -8.51 -3.35 -3.68
C ARG A 133 -8.07 -3.41 -2.23
N ARG A 134 -8.78 -2.66 -1.39
CA ARG A 134 -8.61 -2.68 0.06
C ARG A 134 -9.13 -4.01 0.63
N PRO A 135 -8.63 -4.49 1.78
CA PRO A 135 -9.01 -5.78 2.37
C PRO A 135 -10.51 -6.05 2.45
N LEU A 136 -11.32 -5.08 2.88
CA LEU A 136 -12.78 -5.24 2.93
C LEU A 136 -13.40 -5.41 1.53
N ALA A 137 -12.92 -4.67 0.53
CA ALA A 137 -13.38 -4.81 -0.85
C ALA A 137 -13.01 -6.17 -1.44
N VAL A 138 -11.84 -6.72 -1.08
CA VAL A 138 -11.45 -8.08 -1.49
C VAL A 138 -12.43 -9.14 -0.95
N LEU A 139 -12.92 -8.94 0.27
CA LEU A 139 -13.90 -9.83 0.91
C LEU A 139 -15.31 -9.67 0.32
N THR A 140 -15.76 -8.44 0.04
CA THR A 140 -17.11 -8.19 -0.52
C THR A 140 -17.20 -8.54 -2.00
N ASP A 141 -16.17 -8.21 -2.77
CA ASP A 141 -16.14 -8.42 -4.21
C ASP A 141 -15.63 -9.82 -4.57
N LEU A 142 -15.17 -10.57 -3.56
CA LEU A 142 -14.63 -11.93 -3.69
C LEU A 142 -13.49 -12.02 -4.72
N ARG A 143 -12.66 -10.99 -4.85
CA ARG A 143 -11.53 -10.97 -5.80
C ARG A 143 -10.47 -9.95 -5.44
N GLY A 144 -9.25 -10.14 -5.96
CA GLY A 144 -8.22 -9.12 -5.89
C GLY A 144 -6.94 -9.49 -6.65
N ASN A 145 -6.11 -8.48 -6.92
CA ASN A 145 -4.77 -8.68 -7.48
C ASN A 145 -3.75 -9.11 -6.40
N CYS A 146 -2.48 -9.31 -6.79
CA CYS A 146 -1.42 -9.77 -5.90
C CYS A 146 -1.27 -8.91 -4.64
N GLY A 147 -1.16 -7.59 -4.78
CA GLY A 147 -1.05 -6.66 -3.66
C GLY A 147 -2.28 -6.67 -2.76
N SER A 148 -3.47 -6.73 -3.34
CA SER A 148 -4.75 -6.72 -2.59
C SER A 148 -4.91 -7.96 -1.72
N LYS A 149 -4.64 -9.14 -2.29
CA LYS A 149 -4.71 -10.43 -1.60
C LYS A 149 -3.64 -10.55 -0.52
N THR A 150 -2.41 -10.10 -0.82
CA THR A 150 -1.32 -10.06 0.17
C THR A 150 -1.65 -9.12 1.33
N THR A 151 -2.26 -7.97 1.07
CA THR A 151 -2.70 -7.05 2.13
C THR A 151 -3.79 -7.66 3.00
N LEU A 152 -4.79 -8.32 2.40
CA LEU A 152 -5.84 -9.02 3.15
C LEU A 152 -5.23 -10.12 4.05
N PHE A 153 -4.35 -10.94 3.49
CA PHE A 153 -3.66 -11.99 4.24
C PHE A 153 -2.90 -11.41 5.45
N LEU A 154 -2.13 -10.34 5.25
CA LEU A 154 -1.38 -9.70 6.34
C LEU A 154 -2.29 -9.02 7.36
N ALA A 155 -3.45 -8.50 6.96
CA ALA A 155 -4.42 -7.90 7.88
C ALA A 155 -5.02 -8.96 8.81
N LEU A 156 -5.41 -10.11 8.25
CA LEU A 156 -5.90 -11.27 9.01
C LEU A 156 -4.82 -11.77 9.99
N LEU A 157 -3.58 -11.88 9.51
CA LEU A 157 -2.46 -12.32 10.33
C LEU A 157 -2.11 -11.31 11.43
N HIS A 158 -2.11 -10.01 11.12
CA HIS A 158 -1.82 -8.95 12.09
C HIS A 158 -2.89 -8.88 13.18
N HIS A 159 -4.17 -9.09 12.84
CA HIS A 159 -5.22 -9.18 13.85
C HIS A 159 -5.06 -10.40 14.75
N ALA A 160 -4.73 -11.57 14.17
CA ALA A 160 -4.56 -12.80 14.93
C ALA A 160 -3.30 -12.81 15.80
N TYR A 161 -2.21 -12.24 15.28
CA TYR A 161 -0.89 -12.18 15.91
C TYR A 161 -0.23 -10.81 15.64
N PRO A 162 -0.55 -9.78 16.45
CA PRO A 162 -0.02 -8.44 16.27
C PRO A 162 1.52 -8.40 16.34
N THR A 163 2.10 -9.17 17.26
CA THR A 163 3.54 -9.25 17.56
C THR A 163 4.33 -10.21 16.67
N LEU A 164 3.67 -10.98 15.80
CA LEU A 164 4.37 -11.88 14.88
C LEU A 164 5.01 -11.06 13.76
N ASP A 165 6.33 -11.08 13.67
CA ASP A 165 7.03 -10.34 12.63
C ASP A 165 6.69 -10.84 11.24
N LYS A 166 6.54 -9.90 10.32
CA LYS A 166 6.06 -10.14 8.96
C LYS A 166 6.52 -9.01 8.04
N CYS A 167 6.78 -9.33 6.78
CA CYS A 167 7.20 -8.37 5.79
C CYS A 167 6.40 -8.52 4.49
N VAL A 168 6.39 -7.45 3.70
CA VAL A 168 5.85 -7.47 2.33
C VAL A 168 7.03 -7.61 1.38
N CYS A 169 6.98 -8.61 0.51
CA CYS A 169 7.99 -8.83 -0.52
C CYS A 169 7.47 -8.28 -1.85
N LEU A 170 8.15 -7.25 -2.36
CA LEU A 170 7.85 -6.64 -3.66
C LEU A 170 8.93 -7.02 -4.66
N ILE A 171 8.53 -7.70 -5.73
CA ILE A 171 9.39 -7.99 -6.89
C ILE A 171 8.76 -7.38 -8.15
N PRO A 172 9.46 -7.32 -9.28
CA PRO A 172 8.86 -6.85 -10.53
C PRO A 172 7.55 -7.58 -10.82
N GLN A 173 6.47 -6.81 -10.96
CA GLN A 173 5.11 -7.28 -11.33
C GLN A 173 4.42 -8.20 -10.31
N HIS A 174 4.97 -8.40 -9.10
CA HIS A 174 4.35 -9.30 -8.12
C HIS A 174 4.58 -8.86 -6.66
N VAL A 175 3.65 -9.23 -5.78
CA VAL A 175 3.66 -8.90 -4.36
C VAL A 175 3.21 -10.10 -3.55
N PHE A 176 4.04 -10.53 -2.60
CA PHE A 176 3.77 -11.62 -1.65
C PHE A 176 4.28 -11.22 -0.25
N ALA A 177 4.36 -12.15 0.70
CA ALA A 177 4.77 -11.83 2.07
C ALA A 177 5.78 -12.84 2.65
N GLY A 178 6.44 -12.42 3.72
CA GLY A 178 7.21 -13.28 4.62
C GLY A 178 6.66 -13.21 6.04
N VAL A 179 6.71 -14.32 6.77
CA VAL A 179 6.27 -14.42 8.17
C VAL A 179 7.36 -15.07 9.03
N LYS A 180 7.62 -14.55 10.22
CA LYS A 180 8.63 -15.07 11.15
C LYS A 180 8.10 -16.32 11.84
N LEU A 181 8.26 -17.46 11.17
CA LEU A 181 7.90 -18.78 11.69
C LEU A 181 9.17 -19.59 11.95
N GLU A 182 9.04 -20.62 12.78
CA GLU A 182 10.05 -21.67 12.86
C GLU A 182 10.24 -22.29 11.47
N LYS A 183 11.49 -22.32 11.00
CA LYS A 183 11.86 -22.87 9.69
C LYS A 183 11.72 -24.39 9.72
N VAL A 184 11.09 -24.95 8.70
CA VAL A 184 11.09 -26.39 8.44
C VAL A 184 11.85 -26.71 7.17
N GLU A 185 12.21 -27.98 6.99
CA GLU A 185 12.88 -28.45 5.77
C GLU A 185 12.05 -28.11 4.52
N GLY A 186 12.71 -27.56 3.49
CA GLY A 186 12.07 -27.15 2.24
C GLY A 186 11.42 -25.77 2.25
N ASP A 187 11.37 -25.05 3.38
CA ASP A 187 10.90 -23.66 3.40
C ASP A 187 11.81 -22.73 2.58
N ILE A 188 11.20 -21.97 1.67
CA ILE A 188 11.82 -20.81 1.05
C ILE A 188 11.84 -19.68 2.08
N MET A 189 13.04 -19.12 2.29
CA MET A 189 13.28 -18.00 3.19
C MET A 189 13.43 -16.69 2.40
N VAL A 190 12.91 -15.60 2.96
CA VAL A 190 12.90 -14.25 2.35
C VAL A 190 13.19 -13.14 3.36
N GLY A 191 13.38 -11.92 2.85
CA GLY A 191 13.82 -10.76 3.62
C GLY A 191 15.34 -10.59 3.57
N ASP A 192 15.83 -9.44 4.04
CA ASP A 192 17.23 -9.06 3.87
C ASP A 192 18.23 -10.07 4.48
N GLU A 193 17.88 -10.71 5.61
CA GLU A 193 18.71 -11.74 6.25
C GLU A 193 18.08 -13.14 6.17
N ASN A 194 17.17 -13.37 5.21
CA ASN A 194 16.43 -14.63 5.06
C ASN A 194 15.73 -15.08 6.35
N GLN A 195 15.21 -14.12 7.13
CA GLN A 195 14.64 -14.39 8.44
C GLN A 195 13.16 -14.77 8.42
N PHE A 196 12.48 -14.68 7.27
CA PHE A 196 11.05 -14.91 7.15
C PHE A 196 10.74 -16.11 6.25
N VAL A 197 9.81 -16.96 6.66
CA VAL A 197 9.28 -18.03 5.82
C VAL A 197 8.35 -17.41 4.77
N ALA A 198 8.57 -17.73 3.50
CA ALA A 198 7.79 -17.20 2.39
C ALA A 198 6.34 -17.70 2.46
N VAL A 199 5.41 -16.82 2.12
CA VAL A 199 4.00 -17.17 1.91
C VAL A 199 3.51 -16.49 0.64
N GLU A 200 2.75 -17.25 -0.17
CA GLU A 200 2.22 -16.79 -1.45
C GLU A 200 0.68 -16.68 -1.40
N PRO A 201 0.10 -15.59 -0.86
CA PRO A 201 -1.35 -15.39 -0.81
C PRO A 201 -2.03 -15.37 -2.18
N VAL A 202 -1.24 -15.20 -3.24
CA VAL A 202 -1.75 -15.06 -4.59
C VAL A 202 -2.03 -16.44 -5.17
N GLY A 203 -3.29 -16.86 -5.03
CA GLY A 203 -3.84 -18.06 -5.66
C GLY A 203 -3.82 -18.03 -7.20
N PRO A 204 -4.39 -19.05 -7.87
CA PRO A 204 -5.18 -20.15 -7.31
C PRO A 204 -4.40 -21.42 -6.94
N GLY A 205 -3.08 -21.46 -7.11
CA GLY A 205 -2.24 -22.68 -7.02
C GLY A 205 -2.12 -23.37 -5.65
N ARG A 206 -2.96 -23.03 -4.66
CA ARG A 206 -2.99 -23.56 -3.28
C ARG A 206 -1.60 -23.91 -2.71
N LEU A 207 -0.69 -22.94 -2.74
CA LEU A 207 0.68 -23.16 -2.30
C LEU A 207 0.74 -23.21 -0.76
N PRO A 208 1.46 -24.20 -0.19
CA PRO A 208 1.63 -24.28 1.26
C PRO A 208 2.60 -23.20 1.76
N VAL A 209 2.64 -23.05 3.09
CA VAL A 209 3.62 -22.19 3.77
C VAL A 209 5.03 -22.63 3.38
N GLY A 210 5.92 -21.67 3.13
CA GLY A 210 7.29 -21.94 2.70
C GLY A 210 7.45 -22.16 1.19
N GLN A 211 6.38 -22.09 0.40
CA GLN A 211 6.45 -22.30 -1.05
C GLN A 211 6.01 -21.05 -1.82
N LEU A 212 6.66 -20.83 -2.96
CA LEU A 212 6.39 -19.74 -3.89
C LEU A 212 6.15 -20.30 -5.29
N ARG A 213 5.46 -19.53 -6.13
CA ARG A 213 5.37 -19.88 -7.56
C ARG A 213 6.74 -19.75 -8.22
N PRO A 214 7.07 -20.57 -9.23
CA PRO A 214 8.33 -20.45 -9.96
C PRO A 214 8.59 -19.04 -10.51
N THR A 215 7.54 -18.32 -10.90
CA THR A 215 7.60 -16.94 -11.40
C THR A 215 7.76 -15.88 -10.30
N SER A 216 7.54 -16.26 -9.04
CA SER A 216 7.84 -15.45 -7.86
C SER A 216 9.28 -15.67 -7.38
N THR A 217 9.92 -16.76 -7.82
CA THR A 217 11.31 -17.15 -7.51
C THR A 217 12.43 -16.38 -8.27
N PRO A 218 12.23 -15.69 -9.43
CA PRO A 218 13.36 -15.14 -10.18
C PRO A 218 13.73 -13.75 -9.65
N SER A 219 14.58 -13.71 -8.62
CA SER A 219 15.53 -12.62 -8.22
C SER A 219 15.95 -12.70 -6.74
N LEU A 220 15.44 -13.65 -5.95
CA LEU A 220 15.94 -13.89 -4.58
C LEU A 220 17.34 -14.53 -4.52
N LEU A 221 17.86 -14.97 -5.67
CA LEU A 221 19.24 -15.43 -5.83
C LEU A 221 20.07 -14.35 -6.50
N ARG A 222 21.18 -13.99 -5.83
CA ARG A 222 22.26 -13.04 -6.18
C ARG A 222 22.07 -11.62 -5.61
N ARG A 223 22.52 -11.45 -4.37
CA ARG A 223 23.53 -10.43 -4.09
C ARG A 223 24.90 -11.08 -4.25
#